data_AF-A0AAW9NVZ5-F1
#
_entry.id   AF-A0AAW9NVZ5-F1
#
_cell.length_a   1.000
_cell.length_b   1.000
_cell.length_c   1.000
_cell.angle_alpha   90.00
_cell.angle_beta   90.00
_cell.angle_gamma   90.00
#
_symmetry.space_group_name_H-M   'P 1'
#
loop_
_entity.id
_entity.type
_entity.pdbx_description
1 polymer ?
#
loop_
_entity_poly.entity_id
_entity_poly.type
_entity_poly.pdbx_seq_one_letter_code
_entity_poly.pdbx_strand_id
1 'polypeptide(L)'
;MHFIDKILASLKSRLDYKGCLMLYVEKGEALQTISFFQPPLTEPELAEWEQQLGFSLPSNYRLLLKFTNGMKIFQLLMDNVNIGGGSLALAKYNSIEQM
;
A
#
# COMPACT_ATOMS: atom_id res chain seq x y z
N MET A 1 -16.68 14.38 3.62
CA MET A 1 -15.86 13.16 3.78
C MET A 1 -16.52 11.94 3.13
N HIS A 2 -17.13 12.06 1.94
CA HIS A 2 -17.87 10.95 1.30
C HIS A 2 -17.16 10.32 0.09
N PHE A 3 -16.15 11.01 -0.44
CA PHE A 3 -15.47 10.61 -1.68
C PHE A 3 -14.50 9.45 -1.45
N ILE A 4 -13.68 9.52 -0.39
CA ILE A 4 -12.72 8.47 -0.04
C ILE A 4 -13.44 7.16 0.27
N ASP A 5 -14.52 7.20 1.04
CA ASP A 5 -15.31 6.00 1.37
C ASP A 5 -15.90 5.35 0.11
N LYS A 6 -16.39 6.14 -0.85
CA LYS A 6 -16.90 5.65 -2.13
C LYS A 6 -15.80 5.03 -2.99
N ILE A 7 -14.62 5.63 -3.03
CA ILE A 7 -13.47 5.07 -3.75
C ILE A 7 -13.04 3.74 -3.12
N LEU A 8 -12.92 3.70 -1.79
CA LEU A 8 -12.53 2.48 -1.08
C LEU A 8 -13.56 1.36 -1.25
N ALA A 9 -14.85 1.68 -1.19
CA ALA A 9 -15.91 0.71 -1.44
C ALA A 9 -15.84 0.17 -2.88
N SER A 10 -15.63 1.03 -3.87
CA SER A 10 -15.51 0.62 -5.27
C SER A 10 -14.24 -0.19 -5.57
N LEU A 11 -13.12 0.13 -4.91
CA LEU A 11 -11.90 -0.67 -5.01
C LEU A 11 -12.10 -2.06 -4.40
N LYS A 12 -12.66 -2.13 -3.18
CA LYS A 12 -12.94 -3.40 -2.49
C LYS A 12 -13.90 -4.29 -3.29
N SER A 13 -14.90 -3.72 -3.95
CA SER A 13 -15.84 -4.50 -4.77
C SER A 13 -15.23 -5.08 -6.06
N ARG A 14 -14.04 -4.61 -6.47
CA ARG A 14 -13.32 -5.08 -7.67
C ARG A 14 -12.25 -6.12 -7.34
N LEU A 15 -11.99 -6.37 -6.06
CA LEU A 15 -11.08 -7.42 -5.63
C LEU A 15 -11.78 -8.78 -5.72
N ASP A 16 -11.07 -9.79 -6.23
CA ASP A 16 -11.53 -11.17 -6.13
C ASP A 16 -11.33 -11.74 -4.70
N TYR A 17 -11.72 -13.00 -4.48
CA TYR A 17 -11.60 -13.68 -3.19
C TYR A 17 -10.15 -13.86 -2.70
N LYS A 18 -9.15 -13.63 -3.57
CA LYS A 18 -7.71 -13.65 -3.24
C LYS A 18 -7.12 -12.25 -3.08
N GLY A 19 -7.92 -11.19 -3.23
CA GLY A 19 -7.44 -9.81 -3.20
C GLY A 19 -6.76 -9.38 -4.50
N CYS A 20 -6.97 -10.09 -5.61
CA CYS A 20 -6.43 -9.73 -6.92
C CYS A 20 -7.35 -8.76 -7.65
N LEU A 21 -6.76 -7.90 -8.48
CA LEU A 21 -7.47 -6.91 -9.29
C LEU A 21 -7.00 -6.99 -10.74
N MET A 22 -7.95 -7.12 -11.67
CA MET A 22 -7.68 -7.03 -13.10
C MET A 22 -7.61 -5.55 -13.51
N LEU A 23 -6.50 -5.18 -14.14
CA LEU A 23 -6.30 -3.86 -14.75
C LEU A 23 -6.38 -3.98 -16.26
N TYR A 24 -7.16 -3.11 -16.89
CA TYR A 24 -7.09 -2.91 -18.33
C TYR A 24 -6.15 -1.73 -18.58
N VAL A 25 -5.06 -1.98 -19.29
CA VAL A 25 -4.06 -0.96 -19.63
C VAL A 25 -4.26 -0.46 -21.06
N GLU A 26 -3.45 0.51 -21.48
CA GLU A 26 -3.51 1.06 -22.82
C GLU A 26 -3.39 -0.06 -23.87
N LYS A 27 -4.19 0.03 -24.93
CA LYS A 27 -4.38 -0.99 -26.00
C LYS A 27 -5.26 -2.19 -25.67
N GLY A 28 -5.97 -2.17 -24.53
CA GLY A 28 -6.98 -3.20 -24.21
C GLY A 28 -6.39 -4.50 -23.68
N GLU A 29 -5.09 -4.51 -23.37
CA GLU A 29 -4.43 -5.61 -22.68
C GLU A 29 -4.94 -5.69 -21.23
N ALA A 30 -5.24 -6.91 -20.80
CA ALA A 30 -5.68 -7.19 -19.43
C ALA A 30 -4.50 -7.73 -18.63
N LEU A 31 -4.09 -7.00 -17.60
CA LEU A 31 -3.04 -7.39 -16.67
C LEU A 31 -3.67 -7.79 -15.34
N GLN A 32 -3.22 -8.91 -14.80
CA GLN A 32 -3.58 -9.29 -13.44
C GLN A 32 -2.59 -8.64 -12.48
N THR A 33 -3.10 -7.97 -11.45
CA THR A 33 -2.26 -7.40 -10.40
C THR A 33 -2.67 -7.85 -9.02
N ILE A 34 -1.69 -7.84 -8.12
CA ILE A 34 -1.88 -8.02 -6.69
C ILE A 34 -1.34 -6.82 -5.94
N SER A 35 -2.00 -6.44 -4.86
CA SER A 35 -1.54 -5.36 -3.98
C SER A 35 -1.36 -5.90 -2.57
N PHE A 36 -0.24 -5.54 -1.96
CA PHE A 36 0.14 -5.93 -0.60
C PHE A 36 0.13 -4.69 0.28
N PHE A 37 -0.54 -4.79 1.42
CA PHE A 37 -0.56 -3.76 2.44
C PHE A 37 -0.07 -4.39 3.75
N GLN A 38 0.96 -3.79 4.35
CA GLN A 38 1.40 -4.18 5.67
C GLN A 38 0.45 -3.62 6.72
N PRO A 39 0.34 -4.28 7.89
CA PRO A 39 -0.46 -3.77 9.01
C PRO A 39 -0.08 -2.34 9.36
N PRO A 40 -1.06 -1.47 9.70
CA PRO A 40 -0.78 -0.11 10.13
C PRO A 40 -0.01 -0.07 11.45
N LEU A 41 0.67 1.05 11.69
CA LEU A 41 1.26 1.35 13.00
C LEU A 41 0.23 1.89 13.98
N THR A 42 0.35 1.47 15.23
CA THR A 42 -0.39 2.00 16.37
C THR A 42 0.22 3.31 16.87
N GLU A 43 -0.53 4.08 17.66
CA GLU A 43 0.00 5.31 18.26
C GLU A 43 1.22 5.10 19.17
N PRO A 44 1.28 4.05 20.02
CA PRO A 44 2.48 3.75 20.77
C PRO A 44 3.71 3.51 19.88
N GLU A 45 3.57 2.72 18.82
CA GLU A 45 4.69 2.43 17.91
C GLU A 45 5.15 3.68 17.14
N LEU A 46 4.23 4.56 16.76
CA LEU A 46 4.57 5.84 16.13
C LEU A 46 5.30 6.79 17.08
N ALA A 47 4.84 6.87 18.33
CA ALA A 47 5.47 7.72 19.34
C ALA A 47 6.89 7.22 19.67
N GLU A 48 7.07 5.89 19.80
CA GLU A 48 8.37 5.28 20.00
C GLU A 48 9.32 5.59 18.82
N TRP A 49 8.83 5.49 17.59
CA TRP A 49 9.65 5.78 16.41
C TRP A 49 10.01 7.27 16.30
N GLU A 50 9.09 8.19 16.53
CA GLU A 50 9.35 9.64 16.58
C GLU A 50 10.39 9.99 17.66
N GLN A 51 10.32 9.32 18.81
CA GLN A 51 11.31 9.47 19.87
C GLN A 51 12.71 8.98 19.45
N GLN A 52 12.79 7.83 18.76
CA GLN A 52 14.05 7.29 18.23
C GLN A 52 14.66 8.21 17.17
N LEU A 53 13.83 8.79 16.30
CA LEU A 53 14.27 9.71 15.24
C LEU A 53 14.69 11.09 15.78
N GLY A 54 14.22 11.49 16.96
CA GLY A 54 14.46 12.81 17.54
C GLY A 54 13.66 13.95 16.88
N PHE A 55 12.66 13.62 16.06
CA PHE A 55 11.74 14.59 15.45
C PHE A 55 10.34 13.99 15.22
N SER A 56 9.33 14.86 15.13
CA SER A 56 7.96 14.45 14.85
C SER A 56 7.73 14.24 13.35
N LEU A 57 7.08 13.14 12.99
CA LEU A 57 6.76 12.86 11.59
C LEU A 57 5.76 13.89 11.06
N PRO A 58 5.82 14.26 9.76
CA PRO A 58 4.79 15.08 9.14
C PRO A 58 3.40 14.46 9.33
N SER A 59 2.40 15.28 9.63
CA SER A 59 1.04 14.82 9.94
C SER A 59 0.44 13.91 8.85
N ASN A 60 0.68 14.24 7.58
CA ASN A 60 0.25 13.43 6.44
C ASN A 60 0.93 12.05 6.40
N TYR A 61 2.21 11.98 6.75
CA TYR A 61 2.95 10.72 6.78
C TYR A 61 2.52 9.86 7.96
N ARG A 62 2.28 10.48 9.13
CA ARG A 62 1.68 9.80 10.29
C ARG A 62 0.31 9.21 9.97
N LEU A 63 -0.54 9.94 9.24
CA LEU A 63 -1.83 9.44 8.76
C LEU A 63 -1.68 8.25 7.81
N LEU A 64 -0.71 8.30 6.90
CA LEU A 64 -0.42 7.20 5.98
C LEU A 64 0.03 5.94 6.74
N LEU A 65 0.89 6.07 7.75
CA LEU A 65 1.40 4.94 8.53
C LEU A 65 0.33 4.28 9.41
N LYS A 66 -0.65 5.06 9.87
CA LYS A 66 -1.87 4.55 10.52
C LYS A 66 -2.81 3.83 9.57
N PHE A 67 -2.63 4.01 8.26
CA PHE A 67 -3.37 3.29 7.23
C PHE A 67 -2.61 2.04 6.78
N THR A 68 -1.30 2.15 6.51
CA THR A 68 -0.43 1.03 6.16
C THR A 68 1.04 1.33 6.46
N ASN A 69 1.74 0.37 7.09
CA ASN A 69 3.16 0.48 7.39
C ASN A 69 4.03 -0.15 6.29
N GLY A 70 3.82 0.33 5.07
CA GLY A 70 4.46 -0.19 3.88
C GLY A 70 3.47 -0.93 2.98
N MET A 71 3.62 -0.73 1.68
CA MET A 71 2.73 -1.30 0.68
C MET A 71 3.47 -1.53 -0.63
N LYS A 72 3.00 -2.49 -1.40
CA LYS A 72 3.38 -2.66 -2.81
C LYS A 72 2.09 -2.80 -3.59
N ILE A 73 1.72 -1.78 -4.34
CA ILE A 73 0.48 -1.80 -5.11
C ILE A 73 0.75 -2.17 -6.56
N PHE A 74 -0.27 -2.74 -7.20
CA PHE A 74 -0.29 -3.07 -8.63
C PHE A 74 0.89 -3.95 -9.10
N GLN A 75 1.33 -4.90 -8.27
CA GLN A 75 2.37 -5.85 -8.67
C GLN A 75 1.84 -6.78 -9.77
N LEU A 76 2.56 -6.88 -10.90
CA LEU A 76 2.10 -7.68 -12.04
C LEU A 76 2.21 -9.17 -11.75
N LEU A 77 1.19 -9.91 -12.18
CA LEU A 77 1.17 -11.37 -12.20
C LEU A 77 1.27 -11.88 -13.64
N MET A 78 2.12 -12.87 -13.86
CA MET A 78 2.18 -13.69 -15.07
C MET A 78 2.04 -15.15 -14.66
N ASP A 79 1.03 -15.85 -15.17
CA ASP A 79 0.71 -17.23 -14.78
C ASP A 79 0.60 -17.45 -13.26
N ASN A 80 -0.05 -16.50 -12.56
CA ASN A 80 -0.16 -16.44 -11.08
C ASN A 80 1.19 -16.26 -10.33
N VAL A 81 2.29 -16.02 -11.03
CA VAL A 81 3.59 -15.71 -10.42
C VAL A 81 3.77 -14.20 -10.36
N ASN A 82 4.12 -13.68 -9.18
CA ASN A 82 4.49 -12.27 -9.03
C ASN A 82 5.84 -12.02 -9.69
N ILE A 83 5.82 -11.28 -10.80
CA ILE A 83 7.01 -10.92 -11.57
C ILE A 83 7.53 -9.52 -11.21
N GLY A 84 6.93 -8.87 -10.21
CA GLY A 84 7.19 -7.48 -9.87
C GLY A 84 6.65 -6.53 -10.95
N GLY A 85 7.22 -5.33 -11.01
CA GLY A 85 6.71 -4.26 -11.88
C GLY A 85 5.33 -3.75 -11.45
N GLY A 86 4.94 -2.59 -11.99
CA GLY A 86 3.54 -2.14 -11.90
C GLY A 86 3.19 -1.06 -10.88
N SER A 87 4.16 -0.43 -10.18
CA SER A 87 4.08 0.91 -9.51
C SER A 87 4.48 0.91 -8.01
N LEU A 88 3.92 1.87 -7.25
CA LEU A 88 4.40 2.48 -6.01
C LEU A 88 4.68 1.45 -4.90
N ALA A 89 5.87 1.56 -4.32
CA ALA A 89 6.26 0.85 -3.12
C ALA A 89 6.50 1.85 -1.98
N LEU A 90 5.85 1.62 -0.84
CA LEU A 90 6.17 2.27 0.42
C LEU A 90 6.95 1.27 1.27
N ALA A 91 8.18 1.61 1.64
CA ALA A 91 8.97 0.81 2.57
C ALA A 91 8.35 0.85 3.98
N LYS A 92 8.53 -0.23 4.73
CA LYS A 92 8.20 -0.26 6.16
C LYS A 92 9.17 0.64 6.91
N TYR A 93 8.69 1.34 7.94
CA TYR A 93 9.51 2.30 8.69
C TYR A 93 10.84 1.74 9.20
N ASN A 94 10.82 0.53 9.75
CA ASN A 94 11.99 -0.15 10.31
C ASN A 94 12.92 -0.77 9.25
N SER A 95 12.60 -0.58 7.95
CA SER A 95 13.43 -1.02 6.82
C SER A 95 14.12 0.17 6.15
N ILE A 96 13.94 1.40 6.67
CA ILE A 96 14.53 2.63 6.11
C ILE A 96 16.00 2.81 6.56
N GLU A 97 16.48 2.02 7.53
CA GLU A 97 17.88 2.01 7.94
C GLU A 97 18.69 0.99 7.10
N GLN A 98 19.13 1.43 5.91
CA GLN A 98 20.32 0.97 5.15
C GLN A 98 20.27 1.46 3.69
N MET A 99 20.26 2.79 3.50
CA MET A 99 20.72 3.40 2.23
C MET A 99 21.75 4.48 2.53
#